data_AF-A0A2G5T8T6-F1
#
_entry.id   AF-A0A2G5T8T6-F1
#
_cell.length_a   1.000
_cell.length_b   1.000
_cell.length_c   1.000
_cell.angle_alpha   90.00
_cell.angle_beta   90.00
_cell.angle_gamma   90.00
#
_symmetry.space_group_name_H-M   'P 1'
#
loop_
_entity.id
_entity.type
_entity.pdbx_description
1 polymer ?
#
loop_
_entity_poly.entity_id
_entity_poly.type
_entity_poly.pdbx_seq_one_letter_code
_entity_poly.pdbx_strand_id
1 'polypeptide(L)'
;MAVFKKLRKNKDKSLPLPEPEAVKPLDKRVGIESYRDFFTLKNWWKSVDRKRVEASTYMFSKYLNDFPENKDLYPKLKNVKAATVDMNCSDPGFEAVAAQYLKVFDDVITAVEEKPGDVQTACDRLVAVGKMHRQKVTGMNVSMFQNMEEPFILMVKHVLQDRFNEKAEMLYRKFFQFCLKYLLEGFNG
;
A
#
# COMPACT_ATOMS: atom_id res chain seq x y z
N MET A 1 -30.89 -48.55 38.47
CA MET A 1 -29.75 -49.30 37.88
C MET A 1 -29.43 -48.69 36.53
N ALA A 2 -28.22 -48.17 36.34
CA ALA A 2 -27.81 -47.46 35.13
C ALA A 2 -27.32 -48.45 34.06
N VAL A 3 -27.91 -48.38 32.86
CA VAL A 3 -27.48 -49.17 31.69
C VAL A 3 -26.35 -48.42 31.01
N PHE A 4 -25.11 -48.87 31.22
CA PHE A 4 -23.95 -48.36 30.51
C PHE A 4 -23.95 -48.85 29.05
N LYS A 5 -24.30 -47.95 28.13
CA LYS A 5 -24.20 -48.18 26.68
C LYS A 5 -22.73 -48.07 26.26
N LYS A 6 -22.13 -49.21 25.90
CA LYS A 6 -20.74 -49.34 25.43
C LYS A 6 -20.57 -48.55 24.12
N LEU A 7 -19.85 -47.42 24.18
CA LEU A 7 -19.42 -46.66 23.01
C LEU A 7 -18.49 -47.53 22.15
N ARG A 8 -18.89 -47.78 20.90
CA ARG A 8 -18.04 -48.44 19.90
C ARG A 8 -16.87 -47.50 19.57
N LYS A 9 -15.65 -47.97 19.80
CA LYS A 9 -14.40 -47.33 19.37
C LYS A 9 -14.37 -47.37 17.83
N ASN A 10 -14.71 -46.26 17.19
CA ASN A 10 -14.56 -46.12 15.75
C ASN A 10 -13.05 -45.94 15.47
N LYS A 11 -12.51 -46.91 14.73
CA LYS A 11 -11.10 -46.99 14.33
C LYS A 11 -10.78 -45.80 13.43
N ASP A 12 -9.65 -45.16 13.73
CA ASP A 12 -9.10 -43.99 13.07
C ASP A 12 -9.26 -44.02 11.54
N LYS A 13 -10.02 -43.05 11.01
CA LYS A 13 -9.75 -42.53 9.67
C LYS A 13 -8.68 -41.47 9.83
N SER A 14 -7.41 -41.87 9.68
CA SER A 14 -6.33 -40.93 9.40
C SER A 14 -6.62 -40.31 8.03
N LEU A 15 -7.37 -39.21 8.01
CA LEU A 15 -7.43 -38.36 6.83
C LEU A 15 -5.99 -37.88 6.57
N PRO A 16 -5.42 -38.12 5.38
CA PRO A 16 -4.14 -37.53 5.05
C PRO A 16 -4.28 -36.01 5.21
N LEU A 17 -3.39 -35.42 6.00
CA LEU A 17 -3.26 -33.97 6.05
C LEU A 17 -3.08 -33.50 4.59
N PRO A 18 -3.83 -32.49 4.14
CA PRO A 18 -3.64 -31.95 2.80
C PRO A 18 -2.16 -31.64 2.61
N GLU A 19 -1.58 -32.07 1.49
CA GLU A 19 -0.21 -31.72 1.16
C GLU A 19 -0.08 -30.19 1.25
N PRO A 20 0.99 -29.67 1.90
CA PRO A 20 1.17 -28.25 2.02
C PRO A 20 1.20 -27.63 0.63
N GLU A 21 0.18 -26.82 0.34
CA GLU A 21 0.04 -26.09 -0.92
C GLU A 21 1.38 -25.39 -1.21
N ALA A 22 1.95 -25.62 -2.40
CA ALA A 22 3.25 -25.08 -2.75
C ALA A 22 3.25 -23.57 -2.52
N VAL A 23 4.21 -23.07 -1.74
CA VAL A 23 4.30 -21.65 -1.40
C VAL A 23 4.31 -20.86 -2.71
N LYS A 24 3.30 -20.01 -2.91
CA LYS A 24 3.20 -19.19 -4.13
C LYS A 24 4.51 -18.41 -4.29
N PRO A 25 5.19 -18.49 -5.44
CA PRO A 25 6.37 -17.68 -5.68
C PRO A 25 5.95 -16.20 -5.70
N LEU A 26 6.77 -15.36 -5.07
CA LEU A 26 6.68 -13.91 -5.22
C LEU A 26 7.76 -13.46 -6.20
N ASP A 27 7.37 -12.63 -7.16
CA ASP A 27 8.28 -12.03 -8.12
C ASP A 27 9.34 -11.20 -7.39
N LYS A 28 10.62 -11.47 -7.69
CA LYS A 28 11.77 -10.82 -7.06
C LYS A 28 11.75 -9.30 -7.24
N ARG A 29 11.07 -8.78 -8.26
CA ARG A 29 10.92 -7.35 -8.52
C ARG A 29 10.28 -6.60 -7.36
N VAL A 30 9.41 -7.25 -6.58
CA VAL A 30 8.72 -6.65 -5.42
C VAL A 30 9.69 -6.29 -4.28
N GLY A 31 10.88 -6.92 -4.24
CA GLY A 31 11.89 -6.66 -3.20
C GLY A 31 11.55 -7.24 -1.81
N ILE A 32 10.42 -7.93 -1.68
CA ILE A 32 10.00 -8.67 -0.48
C ILE A 32 10.44 -10.13 -0.63
N GLU A 33 11.01 -10.71 0.43
CA GLU A 33 11.69 -12.01 0.38
C GLU A 33 10.75 -13.19 0.13
N SER A 34 9.52 -13.12 0.63
CA SER A 34 8.57 -14.23 0.53
C SER A 34 7.15 -13.73 0.29
N TYR A 35 6.34 -14.57 -0.38
CA TYR A 35 4.91 -14.31 -0.51
C TYR A 35 4.21 -14.24 0.86
N ARG A 36 4.71 -14.96 1.88
CA ARG A 36 4.20 -14.89 3.24
C ARG A 36 4.32 -13.47 3.81
N ASP A 37 5.47 -12.83 3.61
CA ASP A 37 5.68 -11.46 4.08
C ASP A 37 4.84 -10.46 3.31
N PHE A 38 4.71 -10.63 1.99
CA PHE A 38 3.77 -9.83 1.19
C PHE A 38 2.33 -10.01 1.70
N PHE A 39 1.91 -11.23 2.01
CA PHE A 39 0.59 -11.52 2.56
C PHE A 39 0.39 -10.87 3.94
N THR A 40 1.43 -10.84 4.79
CA THR A 40 1.41 -10.08 6.05
C THR A 40 1.20 -8.58 5.80
N LEU A 41 1.97 -7.98 4.89
CA LEU A 41 1.80 -6.58 4.49
C LEU A 41 0.37 -6.32 3.99
N LYS A 42 -0.14 -7.16 3.08
CA LYS A 42 -1.50 -7.05 2.54
C LYS A 42 -2.58 -7.15 3.61
N ASN A 43 -2.39 -7.98 4.63
CA ASN A 43 -3.34 -8.08 5.74
C ASN A 43 -3.35 -6.83 6.63
N TRP A 44 -2.19 -6.20 6.84
CA TRP A 44 -2.15 -4.89 7.49
C TRP A 44 -2.79 -3.81 6.62
N TRP A 45 -2.59 -3.86 5.29
CA TRP A 45 -3.17 -2.89 4.36
C TRP A 45 -4.69 -2.89 4.37
N LYS A 46 -5.35 -4.02 4.68
CA LYS A 46 -6.81 -4.06 4.92
C LYS A 46 -7.27 -3.05 5.99
N SER A 47 -6.43 -2.69 6.95
CA SER A 47 -6.75 -1.67 7.94
C SER A 47 -6.67 -0.25 7.37
N VAL A 48 -5.71 -0.01 6.46
CA VAL A 48 -5.60 1.22 5.67
C VAL A 48 -6.82 1.36 4.78
N ASP A 49 -7.20 0.29 4.09
CA ASP A 49 -8.35 0.27 3.20
C ASP A 49 -9.69 0.54 3.92
N ARG A 50 -9.89 -0.03 5.12
CA ARG A 50 -11.08 0.28 5.94
C ARG A 50 -11.16 1.73 6.39
N LYS A 51 -10.02 2.43 6.45
CA LYS A 51 -9.91 3.84 6.84
C LYS A 51 -9.43 4.70 5.68
N ARG A 52 -9.81 4.36 4.45
CA ARG A 52 -9.25 4.94 3.21
C ARG A 52 -9.24 6.47 3.19
N VAL A 53 -10.32 7.12 3.62
CA VAL A 53 -10.41 8.60 3.63
C VAL A 53 -9.38 9.16 4.62
N GLU A 54 -9.45 8.76 5.89
CA GLU A 54 -8.50 9.16 6.95
C GLU A 54 -7.05 8.90 6.54
N ALA A 55 -6.75 7.72 6.02
CA ALA A 55 -5.41 7.36 5.57
C ALA A 55 -4.92 8.27 4.44
N SER A 56 -5.77 8.50 3.43
CA SER A 56 -5.40 9.30 2.26
C SER A 56 -5.14 10.75 2.63
N THR A 57 -6.02 11.36 3.45
CA THR A 57 -5.89 12.75 3.88
C THR A 57 -4.75 12.92 4.87
N TYR A 58 -4.49 11.93 5.74
CA TYR A 58 -3.33 11.92 6.62
C TYR A 58 -2.03 11.94 5.82
N MET A 59 -1.86 11.00 4.89
CA MET A 59 -0.65 10.89 4.07
C MET A 59 -0.40 12.18 3.29
N PHE A 60 -1.43 12.69 2.60
CA PHE A 60 -1.26 13.83 1.73
C PHE A 60 -1.07 15.14 2.50
N SER A 61 -1.70 15.29 3.67
CA SER A 61 -1.43 16.44 4.55
C SER A 61 0.00 16.45 5.07
N LYS A 62 0.56 15.30 5.45
CA LYS A 62 1.99 15.21 5.85
C LYS A 62 2.92 15.61 4.71
N TYR A 63 2.69 15.10 3.50
CA TYR A 63 3.47 15.49 2.33
C TYR A 63 3.43 17.01 2.06
N LEU A 64 2.26 17.64 2.13
CA LEU A 64 2.13 19.09 1.91
C LEU A 64 2.70 19.92 3.06
N ASN A 65 2.69 19.43 4.30
CA ASN A 65 3.30 20.13 5.42
C ASN A 65 4.83 20.10 5.33
N ASP A 66 5.40 18.98 4.90
CA ASP A 66 6.85 18.83 4.74
C ASP A 66 7.38 19.55 3.49
N PHE A 67 6.56 19.63 2.43
CA PHE A 67 6.90 20.24 1.14
C PHE A 67 5.78 21.18 0.63
N PRO A 68 5.54 22.31 1.31
CA PRO A 68 4.42 23.20 1.00
C PRO A 68 4.47 23.81 -0.40
N GLU A 69 5.67 23.96 -0.98
CA GLU A 69 5.89 24.39 -2.36
C GLU A 69 5.27 23.44 -3.39
N ASN A 70 5.15 22.15 -3.06
CA ASN A 70 4.59 21.15 -3.98
C ASN A 70 3.07 21.31 -4.16
N LYS A 71 2.40 22.12 -3.33
CA LYS A 71 0.99 22.48 -3.50
C LYS A 71 0.71 23.03 -4.90
N ASP A 72 1.61 23.84 -5.44
CA ASP A 72 1.41 24.56 -6.69
C ASP A 72 1.40 23.64 -7.92
N LEU A 73 1.86 22.39 -7.76
CA LEU A 73 1.74 21.33 -8.76
C LEU A 73 0.29 20.85 -8.95
N TYR A 74 -0.60 21.18 -8.02
CA TYR A 74 -1.98 20.70 -7.99
C TYR A 74 -2.97 21.86 -8.10
N PRO A 75 -3.51 22.16 -9.30
CA PRO A 75 -4.48 23.23 -9.49
C PRO A 75 -5.73 23.13 -8.60
N LYS A 76 -6.10 21.89 -8.21
CA LYS A 76 -7.23 21.61 -7.32
C LYS A 76 -7.02 22.12 -5.89
N LEU A 77 -5.78 22.37 -5.47
CA LEU A 77 -5.46 22.77 -4.11
C LEU A 77 -5.38 24.27 -3.91
N LYS A 78 -5.84 25.10 -4.87
CA LYS A 78 -5.73 26.57 -4.80
C LYS A 78 -6.17 27.18 -3.45
N ASN A 79 -7.20 26.61 -2.82
CA ASN A 79 -7.78 27.08 -1.55
C ASN A 79 -7.14 26.45 -0.29
N VAL A 80 -6.23 25.50 -0.45
CA VAL A 80 -5.62 24.76 0.65
C VAL A 80 -4.38 25.49 1.16
N LYS A 81 -4.24 25.60 2.48
CA LYS A 81 -3.00 26.10 3.10
C LYS A 81 -2.06 24.94 3.41
N ALA A 82 -1.14 24.66 2.49
CA ALA A 82 -0.31 23.45 2.51
C ALA A 82 0.50 23.24 3.79
N ALA A 83 1.09 24.30 4.36
CA ALA A 83 1.92 24.20 5.57
C ALA A 83 1.16 23.90 6.88
N THR A 84 -0.19 23.94 6.85
CA THR A 84 -1.02 23.71 8.04
C THR A 84 -2.22 22.84 7.75
N VAL A 85 -2.28 22.18 6.59
CA VAL A 85 -3.40 21.30 6.25
C VAL A 85 -3.28 20.03 7.08
N ASP A 86 -4.42 19.49 7.50
CA ASP A 86 -4.49 18.24 8.26
C ASP A 86 -5.53 17.28 7.66
N MET A 87 -5.67 16.13 8.30
CA MET A 87 -6.59 15.08 7.84
C MET A 87 -8.08 15.45 7.91
N ASN A 88 -8.43 16.53 8.61
CA ASN A 88 -9.80 17.03 8.77
C ASN A 88 -10.18 18.06 7.71
N CYS A 89 -9.27 18.36 6.76
CA CYS A 89 -9.56 19.27 5.65
C CYS A 89 -10.67 18.68 4.75
N SER A 90 -11.80 19.39 4.68
CA SER A 90 -12.96 19.03 3.87
C SER A 90 -12.97 19.70 2.49
N ASP A 91 -11.84 20.23 2.02
CA ASP A 91 -11.74 20.78 0.67
C ASP A 91 -11.87 19.63 -0.36
N PRO A 92 -12.86 19.68 -1.28
CA PRO A 92 -13.08 18.59 -2.22
C PRO A 92 -11.91 18.36 -3.19
N GLY A 93 -11.13 19.41 -3.47
CA GLY A 93 -9.92 19.32 -4.27
C GLY A 93 -8.83 18.53 -3.55
N PHE A 94 -8.63 18.82 -2.27
CA PHE A 94 -7.72 18.09 -1.39
C PHE A 94 -8.10 16.61 -1.26
N GLU A 95 -9.35 16.32 -0.88
CA GLU A 95 -9.82 14.94 -0.72
C GLU A 95 -9.66 14.13 -2.02
N ALA A 96 -10.00 14.74 -3.17
CA ALA A 96 -9.89 14.08 -4.46
C ALA A 96 -8.43 13.76 -4.84
N VAL A 97 -7.48 14.65 -4.56
CA VAL A 97 -6.05 14.39 -4.84
C VAL A 97 -5.51 13.35 -3.87
N ALA A 98 -5.78 13.49 -2.57
CA ALA A 98 -5.37 12.54 -1.54
C ALA A 98 -5.84 11.11 -1.87
N ALA A 99 -7.11 10.95 -2.24
CA ALA A 99 -7.68 9.66 -2.60
C ALA A 99 -7.00 9.02 -3.83
N GLN A 100 -6.62 9.82 -4.83
CA GLN A 100 -5.91 9.32 -6.02
C GLN A 100 -4.54 8.75 -5.67
N TYR A 101 -3.78 9.44 -4.79
CA TYR A 101 -2.49 8.95 -4.32
C TYR A 101 -2.61 7.61 -3.60
N LEU A 102 -3.55 7.49 -2.66
CA LEU A 102 -3.75 6.23 -1.94
C LEU A 102 -4.21 5.09 -2.86
N LYS A 103 -5.06 5.41 -3.86
CA LYS A 103 -5.57 4.43 -4.83
C LYS A 103 -4.45 3.78 -5.65
N VAL A 104 -3.38 4.51 -6.00
CA VAL A 104 -2.25 3.92 -6.73
C VAL A 104 -1.64 2.76 -5.95
N PHE A 105 -1.40 2.93 -4.64
CA PHE A 105 -0.86 1.86 -3.79
C PHE A 105 -1.82 0.68 -3.63
N ASP A 106 -3.12 0.96 -3.49
CA ASP A 106 -4.19 -0.05 -3.40
C ASP A 106 -4.27 -0.93 -4.66
N ASP A 107 -4.26 -0.29 -5.83
CA ASP A 107 -4.29 -0.98 -7.13
C ASP A 107 -3.04 -1.84 -7.33
N VAL A 108 -1.87 -1.38 -6.88
CA VAL A 108 -0.60 -2.11 -6.98
C VAL A 108 -0.59 -3.33 -6.07
N ILE A 109 -1.02 -3.20 -4.80
CA ILE A 109 -1.14 -4.35 -3.88
C ILE A 109 -2.10 -5.39 -4.44
N THR A 110 -3.23 -4.96 -4.99
CA THR A 110 -4.22 -5.85 -5.61
C THR A 110 -3.62 -6.59 -6.81
N ALA A 111 -2.92 -5.88 -7.70
CA ALA A 111 -2.29 -6.49 -8.87
C ALA A 111 -1.19 -7.51 -8.50
N VAL A 112 -0.40 -7.23 -7.46
CA VAL A 112 0.60 -8.19 -6.94
C VAL A 112 -0.07 -9.40 -6.30
N GLU A 113 -1.20 -9.23 -5.60
CA GLU A 113 -1.95 -10.34 -5.03
C GLU A 113 -2.58 -11.26 -6.09
N GLU A 114 -3.10 -10.69 -7.18
CA GLU A 114 -3.72 -11.45 -8.27
C GLU A 114 -2.72 -12.37 -8.97
N LYS A 115 -1.49 -11.89 -9.20
CA LYS A 115 -0.42 -12.62 -9.88
C LYS A 115 0.93 -12.45 -9.17
N PRO A 116 1.14 -13.09 -8.01
CA PRO A 116 2.35 -12.87 -7.21
C PRO A 116 3.63 -13.30 -7.92
N GLY A 117 3.57 -14.28 -8.81
CA GLY A 117 4.73 -14.75 -9.59
C GLY A 117 5.03 -13.94 -10.85
N ASP A 118 4.15 -13.02 -11.26
CA ASP A 118 4.37 -12.11 -12.39
C ASP A 118 3.67 -10.77 -12.14
N VAL A 119 4.45 -9.82 -11.65
CA VAL A 119 3.95 -8.49 -11.25
C VAL A 119 4.00 -7.47 -12.39
N GLN A 120 4.07 -7.91 -13.66
CA GLN A 120 4.16 -6.99 -14.79
C GLN A 120 3.00 -5.98 -14.82
N THR A 121 1.77 -6.43 -14.56
CA THR A 121 0.59 -5.54 -14.47
C THR A 121 0.78 -4.43 -13.44
N ALA A 122 1.40 -4.73 -12.29
CA ALA A 122 1.68 -3.74 -11.26
C ALA A 122 2.76 -2.75 -11.72
N CYS A 123 3.81 -3.25 -12.39
CA CYS A 123 4.88 -2.43 -12.96
C CYS A 123 4.35 -1.47 -14.03
N ASP A 124 3.53 -1.97 -14.97
CA ASP A 124 2.95 -1.18 -16.06
C ASP A 124 2.06 -0.04 -15.53
N ARG A 125 1.29 -0.31 -14.46
CA ARG A 125 0.49 0.72 -13.79
C ARG A 125 1.35 1.83 -13.21
N LEU A 126 2.42 1.48 -12.50
CA LEU A 126 3.35 2.46 -11.91
C LEU A 126 4.07 3.27 -13.00
N VAL A 127 4.53 2.61 -14.07
CA VAL A 127 5.12 3.28 -15.24
C VAL A 127 4.14 4.25 -15.89
N ALA A 128 2.87 3.86 -16.05
CA ALA A 128 1.84 4.73 -16.60
C ALA A 128 1.58 5.96 -15.72
N VAL A 129 1.58 5.79 -14.38
CA VAL A 129 1.47 6.91 -13.43
C VAL A 129 2.68 7.84 -13.54
N GLY A 130 3.90 7.31 -13.64
CA GLY A 130 5.12 8.09 -13.86
C GLY A 130 5.07 8.92 -15.14
N LYS A 131 4.69 8.30 -16.27
CA LYS A 131 4.51 8.97 -17.56
C LYS A 131 3.45 10.07 -17.48
N MET A 132 2.36 9.82 -16.78
CA MET A 132 1.28 10.80 -16.58
C MET A 132 1.80 12.04 -15.84
N HIS A 133 2.57 11.87 -14.76
CA HIS A 133 3.16 12.99 -14.03
C HIS A 133 4.13 13.79 -14.91
N ARG A 134 5.01 13.11 -15.66
CA ARG A 134 5.93 13.76 -16.62
C ARG A 134 5.17 14.63 -17.63
N GLN A 135 4.05 14.15 -18.14
CA GLN A 135 3.27 14.82 -19.19
C GLN A 135 2.37 15.94 -18.67
N LYS A 136 1.83 15.81 -17.46
CA LYS A 136 0.75 16.65 -16.95
C LYS A 136 1.13 17.57 -15.79
N VAL A 137 2.25 17.33 -15.13
CA VAL A 137 2.66 18.06 -13.92
C VAL A 137 3.96 18.81 -14.19
N THR A 138 3.84 20.02 -14.71
CA THR A 138 4.97 20.91 -14.97
C THR A 138 5.69 21.27 -13.66
N GLY A 139 7.02 21.17 -13.65
CA GLY A 139 7.85 21.52 -12.49
C GLY A 139 8.09 20.36 -11.52
N MET A 140 7.48 19.19 -11.75
CA MET A 140 7.77 18.00 -10.96
C MET A 140 9.17 17.45 -11.26
N ASN A 141 9.85 16.92 -10.25
CA ASN A 141 11.14 16.26 -10.39
C ASN A 141 11.16 14.91 -9.63
N VAL A 142 12.25 14.16 -9.79
CA VAL A 142 12.43 12.83 -9.20
C VAL A 142 12.37 12.85 -7.65
N SER A 143 12.92 13.87 -7.00
CA SER A 143 12.95 13.93 -5.53
C SER A 143 11.56 14.09 -4.93
N MET A 144 10.61 14.71 -5.65
CA MET A 144 9.23 14.85 -5.18
C MET A 144 8.52 13.49 -5.04
N PHE A 145 8.86 12.48 -5.85
CA PHE A 145 8.36 11.12 -5.65
C PHE A 145 8.97 10.46 -4.41
N GLN A 146 10.27 10.66 -4.18
CA GLN A 146 11.00 10.12 -3.02
C GLN A 146 10.46 10.72 -1.70
N ASN A 147 10.18 12.01 -1.72
CA ASN A 147 9.61 12.77 -0.61
C ASN A 147 8.26 12.24 -0.09
N MET A 148 7.57 11.38 -0.86
CA MET A 148 6.33 10.75 -0.43
C MET A 148 6.55 9.53 0.49
N GLU A 149 7.77 9.01 0.61
CA GLU A 149 8.05 7.82 1.41
C GLU A 149 7.70 8.02 2.89
N GLU A 150 8.23 9.07 3.52
CA GLU A 150 7.99 9.32 4.94
C GLU A 150 6.51 9.61 5.25
N PRO A 151 5.79 10.47 4.49
CA PRO A 151 4.34 10.61 4.63
C PRO A 151 3.57 9.29 4.50
N PHE A 152 3.98 8.40 3.59
CA PHE A 152 3.39 7.07 3.44
C PHE A 152 3.62 6.19 4.67
N ILE A 153 4.86 6.13 5.19
CA ILE A 153 5.19 5.34 6.38
C ILE A 153 4.48 5.90 7.63
N LEU A 154 4.42 7.23 7.79
CA LEU A 154 3.69 7.88 8.88
C LEU A 154 2.20 7.57 8.83
N MET A 155 1.58 7.55 7.64
CA MET A 155 0.19 7.13 7.47
C MET A 155 -0.02 5.68 7.92
N VAL A 156 0.85 4.76 7.49
CA VAL A 156 0.75 3.35 7.88
C VAL A 156 0.88 3.21 9.40
N LYS A 157 1.85 3.91 10.01
CA LYS A 157 2.03 3.95 11.47
C LYS A 157 0.79 4.48 12.19
N HIS A 158 0.23 5.58 11.70
CA HIS A 158 -1.00 6.17 12.24
C HIS A 158 -2.18 5.20 12.20
N VAL A 159 -2.38 4.50 11.08
CA VAL A 159 -3.49 3.56 10.91
C VAL A 159 -3.31 2.27 11.71
N LEU A 160 -2.09 1.72 11.72
CA LEU A 160 -1.83 0.44 12.38
C LEU A 160 -1.67 0.56 13.89
N GLN A 161 -1.31 1.74 14.41
CA GLN A 161 -1.13 2.03 15.83
C GLN A 161 -0.21 0.97 16.47
N ASP A 162 -0.68 0.28 17.51
CA ASP A 162 0.08 -0.75 18.24
C ASP A 162 0.54 -1.93 17.38
N ARG A 163 -0.05 -2.12 16.18
CA ARG A 163 0.37 -3.16 15.23
C ARG A 163 1.52 -2.73 14.33
N PHE A 164 1.89 -1.45 14.35
CA PHE A 164 3.07 -0.98 13.64
C PHE A 164 4.33 -1.36 14.43
N ASN A 165 5.19 -2.16 13.81
CA ASN A 165 6.46 -2.62 14.37
C ASN A 165 7.55 -2.59 13.29
N GLU A 166 8.78 -2.94 13.66
CA GLU A 166 9.94 -2.95 12.75
C GLU A 166 9.69 -3.78 11.48
N LYS A 167 8.97 -4.91 11.61
CA LYS A 167 8.61 -5.74 10.45
C LYS A 167 7.61 -5.01 9.54
N ALA A 168 6.60 -4.35 10.09
CA ALA A 168 5.66 -3.56 9.31
C ALA A 168 6.38 -2.44 8.57
N GLU A 169 7.21 -1.66 9.27
CA GLU A 169 7.99 -0.59 8.66
C GLU A 169 8.87 -1.11 7.52
N MET A 170 9.67 -2.15 7.78
CA MET A 170 10.56 -2.75 6.78
C MET A 170 9.81 -3.22 5.53
N LEU A 171 8.67 -3.89 5.69
CA LEU A 171 7.88 -4.37 4.56
C LEU A 171 7.25 -3.22 3.76
N TYR A 172 6.72 -2.20 4.43
CA TYR A 172 6.13 -1.06 3.75
C TYR A 172 7.15 -0.17 3.06
N ARG A 173 8.37 -0.03 3.61
CA ARG A 173 9.49 0.63 2.94
C ARG A 173 9.90 -0.14 1.69
N LYS A 174 10.09 -1.47 1.77
CA LYS A 174 10.37 -2.30 0.58
C LYS A 174 9.28 -2.15 -0.49
N PHE A 175 8.01 -2.16 -0.10
CA PHE A 175 6.89 -1.94 -1.01
C PHE A 175 6.90 -0.54 -1.64
N PHE A 176 7.19 0.51 -0.86
CA PHE A 176 7.31 1.86 -1.39
C PHE A 176 8.46 1.96 -2.39
N GLN A 177 9.63 1.39 -2.08
CA GLN A 177 10.79 1.38 -2.99
C GLN A 177 10.48 0.64 -4.30
N PHE A 178 9.72 -0.46 -4.23
CA PHE A 178 9.19 -1.11 -5.44
C PHE A 178 8.31 -0.16 -6.26
N CYS A 179 7.35 0.53 -5.62
CA CYS A 179 6.50 1.52 -6.30
C CYS A 179 7.33 2.64 -6.94
N LEU A 180 8.23 3.23 -6.15
CA LEU A 180 9.09 4.34 -6.55
C LEU A 180 9.93 3.98 -7.78
N LYS A 181 10.56 2.80 -7.79
CA LYS A 181 11.39 2.35 -8.91
C LYS A 181 10.65 2.44 -10.25
N TYR A 182 9.44 1.87 -10.33
CA TYR A 182 8.68 1.82 -11.58
C TYR A 182 7.97 3.14 -11.89
N LEU A 183 7.62 3.94 -10.88
CA LEU A 183 7.19 5.33 -11.08
C LEU A 183 8.30 6.14 -11.76
N LEU A 184 9.53 6.04 -11.27
CA LEU A 184 10.68 6.75 -11.84
C LEU A 184 11.08 6.24 -13.21
N GLU A 185 10.94 4.93 -13.47
CA GLU A 185 11.13 4.37 -14.82
C GLU A 185 10.15 5.03 -15.82
N GLY A 186 8.88 5.15 -15.46
CA GLY A 186 7.89 5.84 -16.29
C GLY A 186 8.09 7.35 -16.38
N PHE A 187 8.58 7.99 -15.33
CA PHE A 187 8.83 9.43 -15.31
C PHE A 187 10.07 9.83 -16.13
N ASN A 188 11.11 8.98 -16.14
CA ASN A 188 12.37 9.26 -16.83
C ASN A 188 12.42 8.75 -18.29
N GLY A 189 11.56 7.79 -18.65
CA GLY A 189 11.39 7.31 -20.04
C GLY A 189 10.53 8.23 -20.86
#